data_AF-A0A352S4Q6-F1
#
_entry.id   AF-A0A352S4Q6-F1
#
_cell.length_a   1.000
_cell.length_b   1.000
_cell.length_c   1.000
_cell.angle_alpha   90.00
_cell.angle_beta   90.00
_cell.angle_gamma   90.00
#
_symmetry.space_group_name_H-M   'P 1'
#
loop_
_entity.id
_entity.type
_entity.pdbx_description
1 polymer ?
#
loop_
_entity_poly.entity_id
_entity_poly.type
_entity_poly.pdbx_seq_one_letter_code
_entity_poly.pdbx_strand_id
1 'polypeptide(L)' 'QGVIVRPVANYGLPQWLRVTIGLPEENDAFIAALEQALK' A
#
# COMPACT_ATOMS: atom_id res chain seq x y z
N GLN A 1 0.07 4.67 -9.25
CA GLN A 1 0.77 3.38 -9.36
C GLN A 1 -0.22 2.29 -8.98
N GLY A 2 -0.33 1.21 -9.76
CA GLY A 2 -1.45 0.24 -9.78
C GLY A 2 -1.63 -0.63 -8.52
N VAL A 3 -1.48 -0.06 -7.34
CA VAL A 3 -1.66 -0.71 -6.05
C VAL A 3 -3.03 -0.33 -5.51
N ILE A 4 -3.92 -1.30 -5.36
CA ILE A 4 -5.22 -1.09 -4.73
C ILE A 4 -5.04 -1.15 -3.22
N VAL A 5 -4.84 0.01 -2.58
CA VAL A 5 -4.86 0.11 -1.12
C VAL A 5 -6.28 0.35 -0.62
N ARG A 6 -6.70 -0.36 0.42
CA ARG A 6 -7.99 -0.10 1.07
C ARG A 6 -7.77 0.74 2.32
N PRO A 7 -8.33 1.97 2.39
CA PRO A 7 -8.27 2.77 3.60
C PRO A 7 -9.05 2.06 4.71
N VAL A 8 -8.42 1.89 5.86
CA VAL A 8 -9.04 1.27 7.04
C VAL A 8 -9.46 2.32 8.06
N ALA A 9 -9.78 3.54 7.60
CA ALA A 9 -10.25 4.63 8.45
C ALA A 9 -11.43 4.23 9.35
N ASN A 10 -12.27 3.29 8.89
CA ASN A 10 -13.40 2.75 9.64
C ASN A 10 -13.01 1.89 10.86
N TYR A 11 -11.74 1.51 11.01
CA TYR A 11 -11.19 0.80 12.18
C TYR A 11 -10.53 1.73 13.21
N GLY A 12 -10.71 3.05 13.09
CA GLY A 12 -10.03 4.02 13.97
C GLY A 12 -8.55 4.23 13.65
N LEU A 13 -8.11 3.77 12.47
CA LEU A 13 -6.73 3.86 11.98
C LEU A 13 -6.70 4.72 10.70
N PRO A 14 -6.94 6.05 10.80
CA PRO A 14 -7.13 6.93 9.64
C PRO A 14 -5.88 7.14 8.79
N GLN A 15 -4.69 6.93 9.36
CA GLN A 15 -3.40 7.08 8.65
C GLN A 15 -2.85 5.73 8.14
N TRP A 16 -3.61 4.65 8.29
CA TRP A 16 -3.14 3.31 7.95
C TRP A 16 -3.81 2.80 6.69
N LEU A 17 -3.03 2.07 5.90
CA LEU A 17 -3.47 1.44 4.67
C LEU A 17 -3.37 -0.07 4.83
N ARG A 18 -4.41 -0.80 4.42
CA ARG A 18 -4.32 -2.25 4.30
C ARG A 18 -3.86 -2.59 2.89
N VAL A 19 -2.73 -3.30 2.82
CA VAL A 19 -2.13 -3.79 1.59
C VAL A 19 -2.33 -5.30 1.53
N THR A 20 -2.76 -5.81 0.38
CA THR A 20 -2.83 -7.26 0.14
C THR A 20 -1.53 -7.69 -0.52
N ILE A 21 -0.90 -8.73 0.02
CA ILE A 21 0.33 -9.30 -0.55
C ILE A 21 -0.03 -10.16 -1.75
N GLY A 22 0.55 -9.81 -2.90
CA GLY A 22 0.36 -10.50 -4.17
C GLY A 22 1.59 -11.31 -4.56
N LEU A 23 1.83 -11.43 -5.86
CA LEU A 23 3.05 -12.02 -6.41
C LEU A 23 4.29 -11.19 -6.01
N PRO A 24 5.49 -11.81 -6.01
CA PRO A 24 6.73 -11.11 -5.68
C PRO A 24 6.93 -9.82 -6.50
N GLU A 25 6.65 -9.89 -7.81
CA GLU A 25 6.75 -8.73 -8.72
C GLU A 25 5.78 -7.58 -8.38
N GLU A 26 4.58 -7.90 -7.88
CA GLU A 26 3.60 -6.91 -7.44
C GLU A 26 4.03 -6.25 -6.13
N ASN A 27 4.67 -7.03 -5.25
CA ASN A 27 5.21 -6.53 -3.99
C ASN A 27 6.41 -5.60 -4.23
N ASP A 28 7.29 -5.95 -5.17
CA ASP A 28 8.43 -5.10 -5.55
C ASP A 28 7.95 -3.76 -6.13
N ALA A 29 6.93 -3.79 -6.99
CA ALA A 29 6.30 -2.58 -7.51
C ALA A 29 5.65 -1.72 -6.40
N PHE A 30 5.03 -2.36 -5.39
CA PHE A 30 4.46 -1.66 -4.24
C PHE A 30 5.54 -0.98 -3.38
N ILE A 31 6.64 -1.66 -3.09
CA ILE A 31 7.75 -1.11 -2.30
C ILE A 31 8.36 0.11 -3.01
N ALA A 32 8.63 0.00 -4.31
CA ALA A 32 9.16 1.11 -5.10
C ALA A 32 8.21 2.33 -5.13
N ALA A 33 6.89 2.08 -5.20
CA ALA A 33 5.87 3.11 -5.09
C ALA A 33 5.87 3.78 -3.69
N LEU A 34 6.00 2.98 -2.63
CA LEU A 34 6.03 3.46 -1.25
C LEU A 34 7.27 4.33 -0.98
N GLU A 35 8.44 3.93 -1.48
CA GLU A 35 9.67 4.72 -1.38
C GLU A 35 9.56 6.09 -2.07
N GLN A 36 8.85 6.15 -3.20
CA GLN A 36 8.57 7.43 -3.89
C GLN A 36 7.58 8.30 -3.11
N ALA A 37 6.59 7.71 -2.45
CA ALA A 37 5.57 8.43 -1.68
C ALA A 37 6.08 8.94 -0.32
N LEU A 38 7.12 8.30 0.25
CA LEU A 38 7.79 8.71 1.49
C LEU A 38 8.91 9.74 1.26
N LYS A 39 9.22 10.06 0.00
CA LYS A 39 10.11 11.17 -0.37
C LYS A 39 9.39 12.51 -0.32
#